data_AF-A0A972IM58-F1
#
_entry.id   AF-A0A972IM58-F1
#
_cell.length_a   1.000
_cell.length_b   1.000
_cell.length_c   1.000
_cell.angle_alpha   90.00
_cell.angle_beta   90.00
_cell.angle_gamma   90.00
#
_symmetry.space_group_name_H-M   'P 1'
#
loop_
_entity.id
_entity.type
_entity.pdbx_description
1 polymer ?
#
loop_
_entity_poly.entity_id
_entity_poly.type
_entity_poly.pdbx_seq_one_letter_code
_entity_poly.pdbx_strand_id
1 'polypeptide(L)'
;MKYTGFVHICLTVVAMIVLHQSGARCFGETPQRAGVSTGGQVLSSSVLYRTSHFLVSSGDASPTSSALGDLLEMIHARLLHAMALHGLSLDVPSQPLIWVCSDDRGQYRRYWLSAEHVGAVFREAYYSTRTNQVVLCSEGLIEVRDADRSDASPLLVERESRFPDGSYAFPASSELVLVLTHEMTHQLAYNRGLQKRGVMYPLWVSEGLATFFEGSALPQWDPIGNMARRRTLAKLHAGEVLLPLRELSVLAGPDALGSAPADVYAQCWGLLGFLLTHYPDALSAYLADLSASPMGRRSSVTLRRDFVRHFGSIGVLEQDWLKYVACLSSETSATDGSVATAVGL
;
A
#
# COMPACT_ATOMS: atom_id res chain seq x y z
N MET A 1 5.86 -0.07 46.21
CA MET A 1 7.07 -0.54 45.50
C MET A 1 6.70 -0.68 44.04
N LYS A 2 7.27 0.19 43.21
CA LYS A 2 6.76 0.58 41.88
C LYS A 2 7.78 0.18 40.80
N TYR A 3 7.28 -0.52 39.78
CA TYR A 3 7.68 -0.55 38.37
C TYR A 3 9.17 -0.79 38.00
N THR A 4 9.53 -2.07 37.86
CA THR A 4 10.74 -2.59 37.18
C THR A 4 10.49 -3.00 35.71
N GLY A 5 9.52 -2.40 35.02
CA GLY A 5 9.11 -2.78 33.65
C GLY A 5 9.62 -1.88 32.51
N PHE A 6 10.32 -0.78 32.80
CA PHE A 6 10.54 0.31 31.83
C PHE A 6 11.87 0.25 31.07
N VAL A 7 12.82 -0.60 31.48
CA VAL A 7 14.17 -0.68 30.87
C VAL A 7 14.25 -1.78 29.80
N HIS A 8 13.25 -2.65 29.67
CA HIS A 8 13.26 -3.76 28.71
C HIS A 8 12.81 -3.36 27.29
N ILE A 9 12.02 -2.28 27.13
CA ILE A 9 11.42 -1.90 25.85
C ILE A 9 12.43 -1.24 24.88
N CYS A 10 13.36 -0.43 25.40
CA CYS A 10 14.37 0.25 24.57
C CYS A 10 15.47 -0.69 24.03
N LEU A 11 15.78 -1.78 24.74
CA LEU A 11 16.68 -2.82 24.22
C LEU A 11 16.02 -3.66 23.13
N THR A 12 14.70 -3.83 23.13
CA THR A 12 14.00 -4.63 22.10
C THR A 12 13.98 -4.01 20.71
N VAL A 13 13.92 -2.67 20.56
CA VAL A 13 13.83 -2.07 19.21
C VAL A 13 15.19 -2.14 18.48
N VAL A 14 16.28 -1.86 19.20
CA VAL A 14 17.65 -1.99 18.65
C VAL A 14 18.03 -3.48 18.49
N ALA A 15 17.61 -4.35 19.42
CA ALA A 15 17.82 -5.79 19.28
C ALA A 15 16.95 -6.41 18.16
N MET A 16 15.75 -5.89 17.87
CA MET A 16 14.92 -6.36 16.76
C MET A 16 15.52 -6.03 15.39
N ILE A 17 16.25 -4.92 15.25
CA ILE A 17 16.99 -4.60 14.02
C ILE A 17 18.16 -5.58 13.82
N VAL A 18 18.76 -6.11 14.90
CA VAL A 18 19.93 -7.00 14.84
C VAL A 18 19.60 -8.51 14.87
N LEU A 19 18.49 -8.95 15.49
CA LEU A 19 18.12 -10.37 15.63
C LEU A 19 17.20 -10.92 14.52
N HIS A 20 16.68 -10.10 13.61
CA HIS A 20 15.66 -10.53 12.64
C HIS A 20 16.15 -11.29 11.40
N GLN A 21 17.41 -11.74 11.37
CA GLN A 21 17.91 -12.70 10.37
C GLN A 21 17.38 -14.15 10.57
N SER A 22 16.60 -14.42 11.61
CA SER A 22 16.23 -15.79 12.03
C SER A 22 14.72 -16.13 11.97
N GLY A 23 13.88 -15.25 11.40
CA GLY A 23 12.45 -15.52 11.25
C GLY A 23 12.16 -16.60 10.20
N ALA A 24 11.16 -17.45 10.44
CA ALA A 24 10.77 -18.53 9.53
C ALA A 24 10.49 -18.00 8.11
N ARG A 25 11.19 -18.60 7.14
CA ARG A 25 11.25 -18.19 5.73
C ARG A 25 10.01 -18.69 4.99
N CYS A 26 9.19 -17.78 4.49
CA CYS A 26 7.93 -18.14 3.83
C CYS A 26 7.76 -17.52 2.44
N PHE A 27 8.80 -17.44 1.61
CA PHE A 27 8.66 -17.35 0.15
C PHE A 27 9.93 -17.90 -0.53
N GLY A 28 9.91 -19.19 -0.91
CA GLY A 28 10.60 -19.68 -2.11
C GLY A 28 12.11 -19.90 -1.99
N GLU A 29 12.54 -20.89 -1.22
CA GLU A 29 13.94 -21.33 -1.23
C GLU A 29 14.08 -22.86 -1.21
N THR A 30 14.88 -23.39 -2.13
CA THR A 30 15.66 -24.62 -1.95
C THR A 30 16.92 -24.31 -1.11
N PRO A 31 17.42 -25.26 -0.31
CA PRO A 31 18.44 -24.97 0.69
C PRO A 31 19.85 -24.90 0.08
N GLN A 32 20.55 -23.79 0.27
CA GLN A 32 22.01 -23.80 0.19
C GLN A 32 22.60 -23.07 1.40
N ARG A 33 23.31 -23.84 2.24
CA ARG A 33 24.11 -23.34 3.37
C ARG A 33 25.31 -22.57 2.83
N ALA A 34 25.46 -21.32 3.25
CA ALA A 34 26.76 -20.66 3.34
C ALA A 34 26.73 -19.72 4.54
N GLY A 35 27.69 -19.90 5.46
CA GLY A 35 27.88 -19.01 6.60
C GLY A 35 28.47 -17.68 6.14
N VAL A 36 27.96 -16.57 6.69
CA VAL A 36 28.51 -15.23 6.48
C VAL A 36 28.62 -14.53 7.83
N SER A 37 29.76 -13.85 7.99
CA SER A 37 30.26 -13.21 9.21
C SER A 37 29.34 -12.11 9.75
N THR A 38 29.10 -12.16 11.05
CA THR A 38 28.46 -11.11 11.86
C THR A 38 29.36 -9.86 11.91
N GLY A 39 29.03 -8.87 11.08
CA GLY A 39 29.73 -7.58 11.03
C GLY A 39 28.86 -6.51 10.38
N GLY A 40 27.61 -6.38 10.82
CA GLY A 40 26.73 -5.28 10.40
C GLY A 40 26.97 -4.05 11.28
N GLN A 41 27.40 -2.96 10.65
CA GLN A 41 27.59 -1.66 11.29
C GLN A 41 26.25 -1.21 11.92
N VAL A 42 26.24 -1.03 13.24
CA VAL A 42 25.09 -0.54 14.00
C VAL A 42 24.73 0.85 13.47
N LEU A 43 23.49 1.02 13.00
CA LEU A 43 22.95 2.34 12.64
C LEU A 43 23.13 3.28 13.84
N SER A 44 23.76 4.43 13.62
CA SER A 44 23.91 5.50 14.61
C SER A 44 22.53 5.85 15.21
N SER A 45 22.48 6.22 16.48
CA SER A 45 21.25 6.33 17.29
C SER A 45 20.09 7.01 16.54
N SER A 46 19.12 6.22 16.08
CA SER A 46 17.93 6.72 15.42
C SER A 46 17.06 7.51 16.39
N VAL A 47 16.68 8.73 16.02
CA VAL A 47 15.68 9.49 16.79
C VAL A 47 14.31 8.90 16.47
N LEU A 48 13.60 8.52 17.53
CA LEU A 48 12.22 8.02 17.45
C LEU A 48 11.26 9.17 17.77
N TYR A 49 10.46 9.55 16.78
CA TYR A 49 9.33 10.45 16.97
C TYR A 49 8.05 9.65 17.19
N ARG A 50 7.26 10.04 18.20
CA ARG A 50 6.05 9.33 18.60
C ARG A 50 4.84 10.24 18.46
N THR A 51 3.80 9.72 17.82
CA THR A 51 2.48 10.33 17.74
C THR A 51 1.44 9.47 18.49
N SER A 52 0.16 9.76 18.30
CA SER A 52 -0.95 8.97 18.86
C SER A 52 -0.93 7.53 18.37
N HIS A 53 -0.69 7.33 17.07
CA HIS A 53 -0.76 6.04 16.40
C HIS A 53 0.58 5.53 15.87
N PHE A 54 1.61 6.36 15.75
CA PHE A 54 2.86 6.02 15.05
C PHE A 54 4.11 6.12 15.91
N LEU A 55 5.08 5.28 15.56
CA LEU A 55 6.49 5.44 15.90
C LEU A 55 7.26 5.63 14.59
N VAL A 56 7.80 6.82 14.38
CA VAL A 56 8.56 7.20 13.20
C VAL A 56 10.05 7.24 13.57
N SER A 57 10.86 6.49 12.83
CA SER A 57 12.32 6.50 12.95
C SER A 57 12.91 7.19 11.73
N SER A 58 13.71 8.25 11.90
CA SER A 58 14.55 8.80 10.83
C SER A 58 16.04 8.70 11.14
N GLY A 59 16.87 8.76 10.10
CA GLY A 59 18.29 9.06 10.26
C GLY A 59 18.46 10.49 10.81
N ASP A 60 19.26 10.63 11.86
CA ASP A 60 19.48 11.85 12.63
C ASP A 60 18.20 12.57 13.13
N ALA A 61 18.35 13.52 14.06
CA ALA A 61 17.26 14.25 14.71
C ALA A 61 16.58 15.27 13.77
N SER A 62 16.24 14.87 12.55
CA SER A 62 15.74 15.76 11.52
C SER A 62 14.28 16.18 11.79
N PRO A 63 13.91 17.46 11.56
CA PRO A 63 12.51 17.93 11.52
C PRO A 63 11.58 17.09 10.63
N THR A 64 12.14 16.31 9.70
CA THR A 64 11.45 15.34 8.84
C THR A 64 10.62 14.32 9.64
N SER A 65 11.11 13.82 10.78
CA SER A 65 10.39 12.81 11.57
C SER A 65 9.09 13.32 12.18
N SER A 66 9.09 14.57 12.68
CA SER A 66 7.90 15.16 13.31
C SER A 66 6.79 15.37 12.29
N ALA A 67 7.14 15.98 11.17
CA ALA A 67 6.17 16.33 10.16
C ALA A 67 5.68 15.13 9.35
N LEU A 68 6.53 14.12 9.13
CA LEU A 68 6.05 12.82 8.62
C LEU A 68 5.04 12.21 9.59
N GLY A 69 5.31 12.25 10.90
CA GLY A 69 4.34 11.79 11.91
C GLY A 69 2.99 12.50 11.81
N ASP A 70 2.97 13.83 11.71
CA ASP A 70 1.73 14.61 11.58
C ASP A 70 0.98 14.29 10.28
N LEU A 71 1.71 14.10 9.18
CA LEU A 71 1.13 13.69 7.89
C LEU A 71 0.51 12.29 7.97
N LEU A 72 1.19 11.34 8.63
CA LEU A 72 0.68 9.98 8.82
C LEU A 72 -0.59 9.96 9.68
N GLU A 73 -0.69 10.80 10.71
CA GLU A 73 -1.91 10.96 11.51
C GLU A 73 -3.09 11.47 10.67
N MET A 74 -2.85 12.45 9.80
CA MET A 74 -3.88 12.96 8.87
C MET A 74 -4.34 11.88 7.89
N ILE A 75 -3.39 11.19 7.24
CA ILE A 75 -3.68 10.09 6.30
C ILE A 75 -4.46 8.99 7.00
N HIS A 76 -4.03 8.59 8.20
CA HIS A 76 -4.66 7.56 9.01
C HIS A 76 -6.12 7.86 9.29
N ALA A 77 -6.44 9.07 9.76
CA ALA A 77 -7.81 9.47 10.05
C ALA A 77 -8.70 9.45 8.80
N ARG A 78 -8.21 9.99 7.68
CA ARG A 78 -8.96 10.03 6.41
C ARG A 78 -9.16 8.65 5.81
N LEU A 79 -8.12 7.81 5.83
CA LEU A 79 -8.15 6.45 5.32
C LEU A 79 -9.12 5.57 6.13
N LEU A 80 -9.10 5.65 7.46
CA LEU A 80 -10.06 4.92 8.28
C LEU A 80 -11.50 5.34 8.01
N HIS A 81 -11.74 6.64 7.85
CA HIS A 81 -13.06 7.15 7.49
C HIS A 81 -13.51 6.60 6.12
N ALA A 82 -12.64 6.66 5.12
CA ALA A 82 -12.89 6.12 3.79
C ALA A 82 -13.21 4.61 3.83
N MET A 83 -12.39 3.80 4.51
CA MET A 83 -12.62 2.36 4.62
C MET A 83 -13.97 2.05 5.30
N ALA A 84 -14.34 2.81 6.32
CA ALA A 84 -15.64 2.67 7.00
C ALA A 84 -16.83 3.01 6.09
N LEU A 85 -16.74 4.05 5.25
CA LEU A 85 -17.78 4.40 4.26
C LEU A 85 -18.03 3.27 3.25
N HIS A 86 -17.01 2.45 2.98
CA HIS A 86 -17.10 1.28 2.10
C HIS A 86 -17.40 -0.03 2.86
N GLY A 87 -17.86 0.05 4.11
CA GLY A 87 -18.27 -1.11 4.90
C GLY A 87 -17.12 -1.99 5.39
N LEU A 88 -15.87 -1.56 5.26
CA LEU A 88 -14.71 -2.28 5.78
C LEU A 88 -14.53 -1.95 7.26
N SER A 89 -15.00 -2.86 8.11
CA SER A 89 -14.84 -2.73 9.57
C SER A 89 -13.41 -3.09 9.97
N LEU A 90 -12.73 -2.17 10.65
CA LEU A 90 -11.34 -2.31 11.06
C LEU A 90 -11.21 -2.25 12.58
N ASP A 91 -10.54 -3.24 13.16
CA ASP A 91 -10.26 -3.30 14.58
C ASP A 91 -9.31 -2.18 15.03
N VAL A 92 -9.29 -1.88 16.33
CA VAL A 92 -8.30 -0.95 16.91
C VAL A 92 -6.95 -1.68 17.03
N PRO A 93 -5.85 -1.09 16.51
CA PRO A 93 -4.54 -1.71 16.57
C PRO A 93 -4.07 -1.73 18.02
N SER A 94 -3.50 -2.86 18.43
CA SER A 94 -3.04 -3.06 19.80
C SER A 94 -1.71 -2.38 20.11
N GLN A 95 -0.99 -1.91 19.08
CA GLN A 95 0.33 -1.31 19.18
C GLN A 95 0.49 -0.15 18.18
N PRO A 96 1.39 0.80 18.45
CA PRO A 96 1.76 1.83 17.48
C PRO A 96 2.26 1.22 16.17
N LEU A 97 1.92 1.86 15.06
CA LEU A 97 2.37 1.50 13.72
C LEU A 97 3.77 2.08 13.49
N ILE A 98 4.70 1.25 12.98
CA ILE A 98 6.11 1.63 12.87
C ILE A 98 6.43 2.03 11.45
N TRP A 99 7.03 3.21 11.29
CA TRP A 99 7.47 3.78 10.02
C TRP A 99 8.96 4.13 10.11
N VAL A 100 9.75 3.68 9.15
CA VAL A 100 11.20 3.91 9.08
C VAL A 100 11.49 4.73 7.84
N CYS A 101 12.05 5.90 8.05
CA CYS A 101 12.43 6.83 7.00
C CYS A 101 13.96 6.89 6.88
N SER A 102 14.48 6.60 5.70
CA SER A 102 15.90 6.75 5.39
C SER A 102 16.11 8.03 4.60
N ASP A 103 16.93 8.95 5.11
CA ASP A 103 17.24 10.20 4.41
C ASP A 103 18.28 10.02 3.29
N ASP A 104 18.94 8.86 3.24
CA ASP A 104 19.94 8.48 2.23
C ASP A 104 19.40 7.37 1.31
N ARG A 105 19.23 7.65 0.01
CA ARG A 105 18.74 6.68 -0.99
C ARG A 105 19.72 5.53 -1.23
N GLY A 106 21.03 5.74 -1.09
CA GLY A 106 22.04 4.71 -1.20
C GLY A 106 22.01 3.73 -0.01
N GLN A 107 21.77 4.21 1.20
CA GLN A 107 21.54 3.41 2.40
C GLN A 107 20.24 2.63 2.27
N TYR A 108 19.15 3.28 1.87
CA TYR A 108 17.87 2.62 1.62
C TYR A 108 17.99 1.51 0.55
N ARG A 109 18.68 1.77 -0.56
CA ARG A 109 18.90 0.78 -1.62
C ARG A 109 19.71 -0.43 -1.12
N ARG A 110 20.73 -0.22 -0.29
CA ARG A 110 21.49 -1.30 0.34
C ARG A 110 20.63 -2.12 1.31
N TYR A 111 19.81 -1.44 2.12
CA TYR A 111 18.85 -2.09 3.01
C TYR A 111 17.84 -2.92 2.23
N TRP A 112 17.20 -2.35 1.20
CA TRP A 112 16.26 -3.02 0.30
C TRP A 112 16.86 -4.30 -0.31
N LEU A 113 18.06 -4.21 -0.89
CA LEU A 113 18.76 -5.36 -1.48
C LEU A 113 19.11 -6.45 -0.46
N SER A 114 19.22 -6.11 0.82
CA SER A 114 19.52 -7.07 1.90
C SER A 114 18.27 -7.67 2.54
N ALA A 115 17.15 -6.94 2.52
CA ALA A 115 15.91 -7.31 3.17
C ALA A 115 14.94 -8.06 2.23
N GLU A 116 14.94 -7.68 0.95
CA GLU A 116 14.12 -8.24 -0.11
C GLU A 116 14.94 -9.11 -1.08
N HIS A 117 14.27 -10.00 -1.80
CA HIS A 117 14.93 -10.98 -2.66
C HIS A 117 15.62 -10.32 -3.87
N VAL A 118 16.69 -10.96 -4.35
CA VAL A 118 17.37 -10.60 -5.60
C VAL A 118 16.36 -10.62 -6.75
N GLY A 119 16.09 -9.47 -7.36
CA GLY A 119 15.14 -9.31 -8.46
C GLY A 119 13.89 -8.49 -8.14
N ALA A 120 13.64 -8.15 -6.87
CA ALA A 120 12.52 -7.29 -6.50
C ALA A 120 12.69 -5.87 -7.09
N VAL A 121 11.65 -5.37 -7.78
CA VAL A 121 11.61 -4.01 -8.34
C VAL A 121 11.74 -3.01 -7.20
N PHE A 122 12.72 -2.10 -7.28
CA PHE A 122 12.94 -1.06 -6.29
C PHE A 122 11.69 -0.19 -6.11
N ARG A 123 11.29 0.05 -4.86
CA ARG A 123 10.18 0.92 -4.51
C ARG A 123 10.63 1.99 -3.54
N GLU A 124 10.09 3.20 -3.66
CA GLU A 124 10.46 4.32 -2.79
C GLU A 124 9.87 4.20 -1.39
N ALA A 125 8.80 3.41 -1.24
CA ALA A 125 8.26 2.95 0.01
C ALA A 125 7.72 1.51 -0.12
N TYR A 126 7.65 0.79 0.98
CA TYR A 126 6.96 -0.50 1.07
C TYR A 126 6.56 -0.85 2.50
N TYR A 127 5.44 -1.55 2.64
CA TYR A 127 5.06 -2.25 3.85
C TYR A 127 5.60 -3.68 3.86
N SER A 128 6.29 -4.05 4.94
CA SER A 128 6.74 -5.43 5.16
C SER A 128 5.79 -6.19 6.09
N THR A 129 5.13 -7.22 5.56
CA THR A 129 4.37 -8.18 6.39
C THR A 129 5.26 -8.98 7.35
N ARG A 130 6.59 -8.98 7.17
CA ARG A 130 7.53 -9.69 8.04
C ARG A 130 7.85 -8.89 9.29
N THR A 131 8.24 -7.64 9.12
CA THR A 131 8.64 -6.76 10.24
C THR A 131 7.47 -5.94 10.78
N ASN A 132 6.34 -5.91 10.06
CA ASN A 132 5.19 -5.05 10.33
C ASN A 132 5.50 -3.55 10.28
N GLN A 133 6.47 -3.17 9.45
CA GLN A 133 6.96 -1.81 9.31
C GLN A 133 6.70 -1.31 7.90
N VAL A 134 6.47 -0.01 7.78
CA VAL A 134 6.62 0.68 6.50
C VAL A 134 8.03 1.26 6.45
N VAL A 135 8.75 1.04 5.36
CA VAL A 135 10.07 1.62 5.13
C VAL A 135 9.99 2.49 3.89
N LEU A 136 10.49 3.72 3.98
CA LEU A 136 10.53 4.66 2.87
C LEU A 136 11.84 5.45 2.79
N CYS A 137 12.10 6.04 1.64
CA CYS A 137 13.23 6.90 1.37
C CYS A 137 12.81 8.37 1.33
N SER A 138 13.35 9.22 2.21
CA SER A 138 13.03 10.65 2.29
C SER A 138 13.57 11.47 1.11
N GLU A 139 14.61 11.01 0.41
CA GLU A 139 15.20 11.80 -0.69
C GLU A 139 14.17 12.05 -1.83
N GLY A 140 13.25 11.11 -2.05
CA GLY A 140 12.09 11.32 -2.95
C GLY A 140 11.04 12.31 -2.41
N LEU A 141 11.04 12.60 -1.09
CA LEU A 141 10.23 13.67 -0.48
C LEU A 141 10.84 15.06 -0.73
N ILE A 142 12.14 15.13 -1.05
CA ILE A 142 12.90 16.37 -1.23
C ILE A 142 12.96 16.77 -2.71
N GLU A 143 13.06 15.83 -3.64
CA GLU A 143 13.07 16.13 -5.09
C GLU A 143 11.75 16.82 -5.55
N VAL A 144 10.63 16.54 -4.88
CA VAL A 144 9.36 17.24 -5.06
C VAL A 144 9.47 18.74 -4.74
N ARG A 145 10.32 19.15 -3.79
CA ARG A 145 10.54 20.58 -3.45
C ARG A 145 11.34 21.33 -4.50
N ASP A 146 12.17 20.63 -5.30
CA ASP A 146 13.02 21.26 -6.31
C ASP A 146 12.36 21.25 -7.71
N ALA A 147 11.49 20.28 -8.00
CA ALA A 147 10.69 20.25 -9.24
C ALA A 147 9.63 21.38 -9.29
N ASP A 148 9.11 21.80 -8.14
CA ASP A 148 8.13 22.89 -8.00
C ASP A 148 8.75 24.29 -8.21
N ARG A 149 10.06 24.37 -8.48
CA ARG A 149 10.77 25.60 -8.83
C ARG A 149 11.01 25.79 -10.33
N SER A 150 10.66 24.82 -11.18
CA SER A 150 10.75 24.96 -12.64
C SER A 150 9.38 25.16 -13.28
N ASP A 151 9.19 26.38 -13.75
CA ASP A 151 8.10 26.98 -14.50
C ASP A 151 7.30 26.05 -15.46
N ALA A 152 6.12 25.59 -15.02
CA ALA A 152 4.99 25.19 -15.88
C ALA A 152 3.65 25.31 -15.11
N SER A 153 2.91 26.38 -15.38
CA SER A 153 1.59 26.77 -14.85
C SER A 153 0.42 25.85 -15.30
N PRO A 154 -0.84 25.99 -14.79
CA PRO A 154 -1.30 26.12 -13.40
C PRO A 154 -2.67 25.42 -13.16
N LEU A 155 -2.79 24.34 -12.37
CA LEU A 155 -4.10 23.85 -11.88
C LEU A 155 -3.99 23.06 -10.57
N LEU A 156 -3.34 23.62 -9.55
CA LEU A 156 -3.56 23.20 -8.16
C LEU A 156 -3.63 24.47 -7.32
N VAL A 157 -4.86 24.86 -6.94
CA VAL A 157 -5.05 25.89 -5.93
C VAL A 157 -4.61 25.28 -4.60
N GLU A 158 -3.32 25.42 -4.33
CA GLU A 158 -2.76 25.34 -3.00
C GLU A 158 -3.35 26.48 -2.16
N ARG A 159 -4.13 26.12 -1.14
CA ARG A 159 -4.36 27.03 -0.03
C ARG A 159 -3.80 26.37 1.21
N GLU A 160 -2.60 26.82 1.57
CA GLU A 160 -1.95 26.60 2.86
C GLU A 160 -2.98 26.67 3.99
N SER A 161 -3.19 25.55 4.66
CA SER A 161 -4.00 25.49 5.87
C SER A 161 -3.06 25.39 7.07
N ARG A 162 -2.65 26.55 7.58
CA ARG A 162 -1.98 26.68 8.88
C ARG A 162 -2.97 26.25 9.97
N PHE A 163 -2.62 25.26 10.79
CA PHE A 163 -3.37 25.02 12.02
C PHE A 163 -3.06 26.14 13.04
N PRO A 164 -3.99 26.44 13.97
CA PRO A 164 -3.82 27.52 14.95
C PRO A 164 -2.63 27.34 15.92
N ASP A 165 -1.95 26.20 15.92
CA ASP A 165 -0.87 25.85 16.87
C ASP A 165 0.56 26.04 16.34
N GLY A 166 0.74 26.43 15.08
CA GLY A 166 2.05 26.81 14.53
C GLY A 166 2.92 25.66 14.01
N SER A 167 2.39 24.45 13.84
CA SER A 167 3.07 23.36 13.09
C SER A 167 3.14 23.66 11.57
N TYR A 168 4.23 23.23 10.91
CA TYR A 168 4.45 23.45 9.47
C TYR A 168 3.65 22.46 8.63
N ALA A 169 2.88 22.97 7.66
CA ALA A 169 2.30 22.15 6.60
C ALA A 169 3.39 21.72 5.61
N PHE A 170 3.53 20.42 5.39
CA PHE A 170 4.18 19.94 4.17
C PHE A 170 3.27 20.25 2.98
N PRO A 171 3.77 20.86 1.89
CA PRO A 171 3.18 20.65 0.59
C PRO A 171 3.52 19.22 0.21
N ALA A 172 2.75 18.25 0.71
CA ALA A 172 2.88 16.89 0.22
C ALA A 172 2.44 16.93 -1.24
N SER A 173 3.32 16.60 -2.19
CA SER A 173 2.85 16.33 -3.55
C SER A 173 1.75 15.29 -3.44
N SER A 174 0.72 15.45 -4.26
CA SER A 174 -0.36 14.46 -4.33
C SER A 174 0.23 13.05 -4.46
N GLU A 175 1.29 12.88 -5.25
CA GLU A 175 2.04 11.63 -5.44
C GLU A 175 2.57 11.02 -4.14
N LEU A 176 3.20 11.81 -3.28
CA LEU A 176 3.67 11.33 -1.99
C LEU A 176 2.50 10.84 -1.14
N VAL A 177 1.43 11.63 -1.05
CA VAL A 177 0.24 11.24 -0.28
C VAL A 177 -0.33 9.92 -0.81
N LEU A 178 -0.36 9.72 -2.13
CA LEU A 178 -0.80 8.46 -2.73
C LEU A 178 0.08 7.29 -2.28
N VAL A 179 1.42 7.43 -2.33
CA VAL A 179 2.35 6.37 -1.91
C VAL A 179 2.21 6.06 -0.42
N LEU A 180 2.19 7.07 0.44
CA LEU A 180 2.02 6.87 1.88
C LEU A 180 0.66 6.22 2.19
N THR A 181 -0.41 6.66 1.52
CA THR A 181 -1.75 6.09 1.70
C THR A 181 -1.81 4.63 1.21
N HIS A 182 -1.13 4.31 0.11
CA HIS A 182 -1.00 2.94 -0.41
C HIS A 182 -0.35 2.03 0.63
N GLU A 183 0.83 2.40 1.15
CA GLU A 183 1.54 1.58 2.13
C GLU A 183 0.82 1.53 3.49
N MET A 184 0.19 2.64 3.90
CA MET A 184 -0.66 2.69 5.09
C MET A 184 -1.85 1.74 4.96
N THR A 185 -2.45 1.63 3.77
CA THR A 185 -3.57 0.72 3.52
C THR A 185 -3.16 -0.72 3.75
N HIS A 186 -2.00 -1.14 3.23
CA HIS A 186 -1.45 -2.46 3.52
C HIS A 186 -1.25 -2.65 5.03
N GLN A 187 -0.59 -1.70 5.70
CA GLN A 187 -0.31 -1.83 7.13
C GLN A 187 -1.60 -1.90 7.95
N LEU A 188 -2.60 -1.06 7.69
CA LEU A 188 -3.88 -1.09 8.40
C LEU A 188 -4.65 -2.37 8.12
N ALA A 189 -4.70 -2.84 6.87
CA ALA A 189 -5.39 -4.08 6.52
C ALA A 189 -4.84 -5.26 7.34
N TYR A 190 -3.53 -5.39 7.48
CA TYR A 190 -2.89 -6.46 8.26
C TYR A 190 -2.92 -6.30 9.78
N ASN A 191 -3.09 -5.07 10.29
CA ASN A 191 -3.09 -4.79 11.74
C ASN A 191 -4.49 -4.61 12.34
N ARG A 192 -5.53 -4.52 11.51
CA ARG A 192 -6.90 -4.24 11.94
C ARG A 192 -7.91 -5.31 11.48
N GLY A 193 -7.46 -6.53 11.25
CA GLY A 193 -8.32 -7.70 11.09
C GLY A 193 -8.80 -8.01 9.66
N LEU A 194 -8.62 -7.10 8.70
CA LEU A 194 -9.00 -7.34 7.30
C LEU A 194 -8.09 -8.39 6.63
N GLN A 195 -6.80 -8.36 6.96
CA GLN A 195 -5.81 -9.34 6.57
C GLN A 195 -5.01 -9.82 7.79
N LYS A 196 -4.40 -11.01 7.67
CA LYS A 196 -3.63 -11.67 8.72
C LYS A 196 -2.23 -11.97 8.21
N ARG A 197 -1.22 -11.48 8.93
CA ARG A 197 0.19 -11.70 8.55
C ARG A 197 0.50 -13.20 8.49
N GLY A 198 1.23 -13.61 7.45
CA GLY A 198 1.59 -15.01 7.18
C GLY A 198 0.51 -15.83 6.46
N VAL A 199 -0.69 -15.30 6.26
CA VAL A 199 -1.69 -15.87 5.34
C VAL A 199 -1.38 -15.41 3.91
N MET A 200 -1.54 -16.31 2.95
CA MET A 200 -1.40 -15.99 1.52
C MET A 200 -2.71 -15.39 0.98
N TYR A 201 -2.59 -14.21 0.36
CA TYR A 201 -3.67 -13.51 -0.32
C TYR A 201 -3.42 -13.47 -1.84
N PRO A 202 -4.47 -13.58 -2.67
CA PRO A 202 -4.37 -13.15 -4.06
C PRO A 202 -3.96 -11.68 -4.13
N LEU A 203 -3.18 -11.34 -5.15
CA LEU A 203 -2.62 -10.01 -5.36
C LEU A 203 -3.74 -8.95 -5.41
N TRP A 204 -4.85 -9.25 -6.08
CA TRP A 204 -5.99 -8.34 -6.20
C TRP A 204 -6.60 -7.94 -4.86
N VAL A 205 -6.50 -8.77 -3.82
CA VAL A 205 -7.00 -8.41 -2.49
C VAL A 205 -6.12 -7.32 -1.88
N SER A 206 -4.80 -7.54 -1.83
CA SER A 206 -3.90 -6.60 -1.15
C SER A 206 -3.70 -5.32 -1.97
N GLU A 207 -3.38 -5.48 -3.26
CA GLU A 207 -3.12 -4.34 -4.16
C GLU A 207 -4.41 -3.64 -4.56
N GLY A 208 -5.53 -4.36 -4.69
CA GLY A 208 -6.82 -3.74 -4.92
C GLY A 208 -7.20 -2.82 -3.78
N LEU A 209 -7.03 -3.24 -2.51
CA LEU A 209 -7.31 -2.39 -1.35
C LEU A 209 -6.44 -1.14 -1.40
N ALA A 210 -5.11 -1.30 -1.53
CA ALA A 210 -4.19 -0.19 -1.54
C ALA A 210 -4.43 0.81 -2.68
N THR A 211 -4.71 0.32 -3.89
CA THR A 211 -4.97 1.16 -5.06
C THR A 211 -6.37 1.79 -5.07
N PHE A 212 -7.36 1.16 -4.43
CA PHE A 212 -8.70 1.74 -4.30
C PHE A 212 -8.71 2.94 -3.34
N PHE A 213 -7.96 2.84 -2.23
CA PHE A 213 -7.90 3.88 -1.22
C PHE A 213 -6.74 4.89 -1.38
N GLU A 214 -5.84 4.74 -2.37
CA GLU A 214 -4.63 5.59 -2.50
C GLU A 214 -4.93 7.11 -2.45
N GLY A 215 -6.05 7.54 -3.03
CA GLY A 215 -6.47 8.94 -3.03
C GLY A 215 -7.23 9.42 -1.78
N SER A 216 -7.56 8.56 -0.81
CA SER A 216 -8.51 8.86 0.26
C SER A 216 -8.08 9.97 1.21
N ALA A 217 -6.78 10.24 1.27
CA ALA A 217 -6.24 11.34 2.05
C ALA A 217 -6.31 12.69 1.31
N LEU A 218 -6.80 12.75 0.07
CA LEU A 218 -6.95 14.00 -0.70
C LEU A 218 -8.36 14.61 -0.52
N PRO A 219 -8.52 15.96 -0.60
CA PRO A 219 -9.80 16.62 -0.33
C PRO A 219 -10.97 16.26 -1.25
N GLN A 220 -10.71 15.82 -2.48
CA GLN A 220 -11.71 15.49 -3.50
C GLN A 220 -11.53 14.05 -3.98
N TRP A 221 -11.58 13.10 -3.05
CA TRP A 221 -11.43 11.70 -3.38
C TRP A 221 -12.74 11.06 -3.82
N ASP A 222 -12.73 10.51 -5.02
CA ASP A 222 -13.68 9.52 -5.51
C ASP A 222 -12.86 8.25 -5.87
N PRO A 223 -13.07 7.10 -5.20
CA PRO A 223 -12.35 5.87 -5.50
C PRO A 223 -12.57 5.38 -6.94
N ILE A 224 -13.78 5.56 -7.48
CA ILE A 224 -14.11 5.22 -8.88
C ILE A 224 -13.58 6.30 -9.84
N GLY A 225 -13.36 7.50 -9.31
CA GLY A 225 -12.76 8.65 -9.97
C GLY A 225 -11.23 8.61 -10.10
N ASN A 226 -10.56 7.51 -9.73
CA ASN A 226 -9.11 7.37 -9.92
C ASN A 226 -8.75 7.27 -11.43
N MET A 227 -8.57 8.42 -12.07
CA MET A 227 -8.38 8.52 -13.52
C MET A 227 -7.15 7.80 -14.04
N ALA A 228 -6.07 7.74 -13.26
CA ALA A 228 -4.87 7.00 -13.67
C ALA A 228 -5.17 5.50 -13.83
N ARG A 229 -5.80 4.88 -12.81
CA ARG A 229 -6.21 3.47 -12.87
C ARG A 229 -7.27 3.23 -13.93
N ARG A 230 -8.23 4.15 -14.05
CA ARG A 230 -9.34 4.04 -14.99
C ARG A 230 -8.87 4.10 -16.45
N ARG A 231 -7.96 5.03 -16.79
CA ARG A 231 -7.36 5.12 -18.14
C ARG A 231 -6.53 3.88 -18.48
N THR A 232 -5.72 3.39 -17.55
CA THR A 232 -4.96 2.15 -17.76
C THR A 232 -5.90 0.97 -17.97
N LEU A 233 -6.94 0.82 -17.16
CA LEU A 233 -7.92 -0.25 -17.29
C LEU A 233 -8.67 -0.16 -18.64
N ALA A 234 -9.09 1.03 -19.05
CA ALA A 234 -9.74 1.28 -20.33
C ALA A 234 -8.82 0.93 -21.51
N LYS A 235 -7.54 1.28 -21.43
CA LYS A 235 -6.53 0.91 -22.44
C LYS A 235 -6.37 -0.61 -22.54
N LEU A 236 -6.30 -1.32 -21.42
CA LEU A 236 -6.19 -2.78 -21.40
C LEU A 236 -7.45 -3.45 -21.95
N HIS A 237 -8.63 -2.91 -21.63
CA HIS A 237 -9.90 -3.38 -22.16
C HIS A 237 -9.99 -3.20 -23.68
N ALA A 238 -9.67 -2.01 -24.19
CA ALA A 238 -9.65 -1.71 -25.62
C ALA A 238 -8.62 -2.55 -26.39
N GLY A 239 -7.52 -2.91 -25.75
CA GLY A 239 -6.51 -3.81 -26.32
C GLY A 239 -6.82 -5.30 -26.19
N GLU A 240 -7.94 -5.68 -25.55
CA GLU A 240 -8.30 -7.08 -25.26
C GLU A 240 -7.22 -7.86 -24.49
N VAL A 241 -6.47 -7.18 -23.63
CA VAL A 241 -5.34 -7.73 -22.85
C VAL A 241 -5.60 -7.79 -21.34
N LEU A 242 -6.87 -7.74 -20.93
CA LEU A 242 -7.24 -8.00 -19.53
C LEU A 242 -6.93 -9.45 -19.17
N LEU A 243 -6.41 -9.66 -17.97
CA LEU A 243 -6.24 -10.99 -17.40
C LEU A 243 -7.62 -11.61 -17.18
N PRO A 244 -7.83 -12.87 -17.63
CA PRO A 244 -9.03 -13.61 -17.28
C PRO A 244 -9.20 -13.67 -15.76
N LEU A 245 -10.43 -13.54 -15.26
CA LEU A 245 -10.74 -13.53 -13.83
C LEU A 245 -10.31 -14.84 -13.15
N ARG A 246 -10.28 -15.95 -13.89
CA ARG A 246 -9.74 -17.24 -13.43
C ARG A 246 -8.25 -17.21 -13.07
N GLU A 247 -7.50 -16.27 -13.63
CA GLU A 247 -6.08 -16.04 -13.39
C GLU A 247 -5.90 -14.93 -12.36
N LEU A 248 -6.55 -13.77 -12.56
CA LEU A 248 -6.49 -12.64 -11.63
C LEU A 248 -6.92 -13.03 -10.21
N SER A 249 -7.97 -13.85 -10.07
CA SER A 249 -8.48 -14.29 -8.75
C SER A 249 -7.50 -15.13 -7.92
N VAL A 250 -6.48 -15.70 -8.56
CA VAL A 250 -5.50 -16.61 -7.91
C VAL A 250 -4.05 -16.15 -8.05
N LEU A 251 -3.81 -15.08 -8.82
CA LEU A 251 -2.50 -14.49 -9.00
C LEU A 251 -1.94 -14.09 -7.64
N ALA A 252 -0.73 -14.54 -7.31
CA ALA A 252 -0.13 -14.30 -6.01
C ALA A 252 1.32 -13.87 -6.11
N GLY A 253 1.59 -12.67 -5.59
CA GLY A 253 2.91 -12.05 -5.57
C GLY A 253 3.27 -11.34 -6.88
N PRO A 254 4.17 -10.33 -6.81
CA PRO A 254 4.59 -9.54 -7.95
C PRO A 254 5.46 -10.32 -8.96
N ASP A 255 6.13 -11.40 -8.54
CA ASP A 255 6.98 -12.21 -9.43
C ASP A 255 6.17 -13.04 -10.44
N ALA A 256 4.87 -13.20 -10.19
CA ALA A 256 3.95 -13.88 -11.10
C ALA A 256 3.38 -12.94 -12.18
N LEU A 257 3.78 -11.67 -12.18
CA LEU A 257 3.32 -10.68 -13.15
C LEU A 257 3.94 -10.97 -14.53
N GLY A 258 3.12 -11.44 -15.47
CA GLY A 258 3.47 -11.51 -16.90
C GLY A 258 3.35 -10.16 -17.63
N SER A 259 3.12 -9.07 -16.90
CA SER A 259 2.83 -7.73 -17.43
C SER A 259 3.39 -6.65 -16.49
N ALA A 260 3.33 -5.37 -16.90
CA ALA A 260 3.77 -4.28 -16.04
C ALA A 260 2.93 -4.22 -14.74
N PRO A 261 3.52 -3.97 -13.56
CA PRO A 261 2.78 -3.87 -12.31
C PRO A 261 1.61 -2.89 -12.36
N ALA A 262 1.79 -1.75 -13.05
CA ALA A 262 0.73 -0.74 -13.22
C ALA A 262 -0.53 -1.31 -13.91
N ASP A 263 -0.35 -2.18 -14.90
CA ASP A 263 -1.45 -2.80 -15.65
C ASP A 263 -2.23 -3.78 -14.77
N VAL A 264 -1.53 -4.59 -13.98
CA VAL A 264 -2.18 -5.54 -13.07
C VAL A 264 -2.83 -4.80 -11.90
N TYR A 265 -2.21 -3.74 -11.40
CA TYR A 265 -2.79 -2.91 -10.33
C TYR A 265 -4.06 -2.20 -10.78
N ALA A 266 -4.13 -1.71 -12.02
CA ALA A 266 -5.37 -1.17 -12.58
C ALA A 266 -6.50 -2.22 -12.61
N GLN A 267 -6.17 -3.47 -12.92
CA GLN A 267 -7.15 -4.57 -12.88
C GLN A 267 -7.54 -4.97 -11.45
N CYS A 268 -6.60 -4.94 -10.49
CA CYS A 268 -6.88 -5.16 -9.07
C CYS A 268 -7.82 -4.10 -8.50
N TRP A 269 -7.56 -2.83 -8.82
CA TRP A 269 -8.42 -1.69 -8.51
C TRP A 269 -9.83 -1.89 -9.09
N GLY A 270 -9.91 -2.21 -10.39
CA GLY A 270 -11.19 -2.40 -11.08
C GLY A 270 -11.99 -3.59 -10.55
N LEU A 271 -11.33 -4.71 -10.21
CA LEU A 271 -11.99 -5.86 -9.61
C LEU A 271 -12.50 -5.55 -8.20
N LEU A 272 -11.69 -4.92 -7.36
CA LEU A 272 -12.14 -4.55 -6.01
C LEU A 272 -13.31 -3.56 -6.08
N GLY A 273 -13.24 -2.54 -6.92
CA GLY A 273 -14.31 -1.56 -7.11
C GLY A 273 -15.62 -2.20 -7.59
N PHE A 274 -15.54 -3.12 -8.55
CA PHE A 274 -16.67 -3.93 -8.99
C PHE A 274 -17.29 -4.74 -7.85
N LEU A 275 -16.49 -5.45 -7.07
CA LEU A 275 -16.98 -6.29 -5.98
C LEU A 275 -17.54 -5.46 -4.81
N LEU A 276 -16.93 -4.32 -4.47
CA LEU A 276 -17.48 -3.39 -3.48
C LEU A 276 -18.83 -2.80 -3.92
N THR A 277 -18.99 -2.53 -5.21
CA THR A 277 -20.21 -1.91 -5.75
C THR A 277 -21.35 -2.92 -5.90
N HIS A 278 -21.06 -4.12 -6.38
CA HIS A 278 -22.09 -5.08 -6.82
C HIS A 278 -22.22 -6.32 -5.92
N TYR A 279 -21.18 -6.66 -5.14
CA TYR A 279 -21.13 -7.86 -4.30
C TYR A 279 -20.56 -7.60 -2.89
N PRO A 280 -20.96 -6.52 -2.18
CA PRO A 280 -20.31 -6.11 -0.93
C PRO A 280 -20.39 -7.18 0.17
N ASP A 281 -21.53 -7.86 0.32
CA ASP A 281 -21.72 -8.89 1.33
C ASP A 281 -20.85 -10.14 1.06
N ALA A 282 -20.79 -10.56 -0.21
CA ALA A 282 -19.95 -11.69 -0.63
C ALA A 282 -18.46 -11.36 -0.49
N LEU A 283 -18.06 -10.12 -0.80
CA LEU A 283 -16.69 -9.66 -0.60
C LEU A 283 -16.32 -9.65 0.88
N SER A 284 -17.19 -9.12 1.74
CA SER A 284 -16.99 -9.12 3.19
C SER A 284 -16.79 -10.54 3.74
N ALA A 285 -17.67 -11.47 3.37
CA ALA A 285 -17.56 -12.87 3.76
C ALA A 285 -16.28 -13.54 3.21
N TYR A 286 -15.90 -13.25 1.98
CA TYR A 286 -14.68 -13.76 1.37
C TYR A 286 -13.42 -13.28 2.10
N LEU A 287 -13.34 -11.99 2.43
CA LEU A 287 -12.20 -11.41 3.16
C LEU A 287 -12.08 -11.98 4.58
N ALA A 288 -13.21 -12.18 5.27
CA ALA A 288 -13.24 -12.81 6.59
C ALA A 288 -12.73 -14.27 6.55
N ASP A 289 -13.15 -15.05 5.56
CA ASP A 289 -12.67 -16.42 5.39
C ASP A 289 -11.19 -16.49 5.00
N LEU A 290 -10.72 -15.53 4.18
CA LEU A 290 -9.30 -15.41 3.88
C LEU A 290 -8.49 -15.10 5.14
N SER A 291 -8.89 -14.12 5.96
CA SER A 291 -8.15 -13.78 7.19
C SER A 291 -8.17 -14.90 8.24
N ALA A 292 -9.22 -15.71 8.27
CA ALA A 292 -9.30 -16.92 9.11
C ALA A 292 -8.49 -18.11 8.59
N SER A 293 -7.98 -18.06 7.35
CA SER A 293 -7.26 -19.18 6.74
C SER A 293 -5.93 -19.50 7.45
N PRO A 294 -5.42 -20.75 7.32
CA PRO A 294 -4.12 -21.12 7.86
C PRO A 294 -2.97 -20.28 7.27
N MET A 295 -1.94 -20.06 8.07
CA MET A 295 -0.70 -19.42 7.60
C MET A 295 0.03 -20.35 6.62
N GLY A 296 0.75 -19.74 5.67
CA GLY A 296 1.55 -20.45 4.68
C GLY A 296 0.99 -20.35 3.25
N ARG A 297 1.67 -21.03 2.33
CA ARG A 297 1.30 -21.04 0.91
C ARG A 297 0.01 -21.81 0.68
N ARG A 298 -0.75 -21.35 -0.32
CA ARG A 298 -1.98 -21.97 -0.80
C ARG A 298 -1.85 -22.22 -2.30
N SER A 299 -2.43 -23.31 -2.77
CA SER A 299 -2.48 -23.60 -4.20
C SER A 299 -3.50 -22.70 -4.90
N SER A 300 -3.28 -22.43 -6.19
CA SER A 300 -4.27 -21.73 -7.04
C SER A 300 -5.62 -22.44 -7.07
N VAL A 301 -5.64 -23.77 -6.96
CA VAL A 301 -6.87 -24.57 -6.83
C VAL A 301 -7.66 -24.20 -5.57
N THR A 302 -6.97 -24.05 -4.44
CA THR A 302 -7.61 -23.69 -3.16
C THR A 302 -8.15 -22.26 -3.22
N LEU A 303 -7.34 -21.31 -3.69
CA LEU A 303 -7.76 -19.91 -3.85
C LEU A 303 -8.97 -19.79 -4.79
N ARG A 304 -8.96 -20.49 -5.93
CA ARG A 304 -10.07 -20.49 -6.87
C ARG A 304 -11.34 -21.08 -6.28
N ARG A 305 -11.24 -22.20 -5.57
CA ARG A 305 -12.39 -22.84 -4.91
C ARG A 305 -13.02 -21.86 -3.92
N ASP A 306 -12.21 -21.19 -3.11
CA ASP A 306 -12.72 -20.27 -2.10
C ASP A 306 -13.35 -19.03 -2.75
N PHE A 307 -12.77 -18.52 -3.84
CA PHE A 307 -13.36 -17.45 -4.64
C PHE A 307 -14.72 -17.84 -5.23
N VAL A 308 -14.81 -19.00 -5.89
CA VAL A 308 -16.06 -19.53 -6.48
C VAL A 308 -17.12 -19.80 -5.41
N ARG A 309 -16.74 -20.23 -4.21
CA ARG A 309 -17.67 -20.44 -3.10
C ARG A 309 -18.40 -19.15 -2.70
N HIS A 310 -17.74 -18.01 -2.77
CA HIS A 310 -18.31 -16.72 -2.35
C HIS A 310 -18.99 -15.96 -3.50
N PHE A 311 -18.43 -15.98 -4.71
CA PHE A 311 -18.92 -15.19 -5.83
C PHE A 311 -19.65 -16.01 -6.92
N GLY A 312 -19.73 -17.33 -6.77
CA GLY A 312 -20.38 -18.22 -7.73
C GLY A 312 -19.53 -18.51 -8.98
N SER A 313 -20.21 -18.75 -10.10
CA SER A 313 -19.55 -19.13 -11.36
C SER A 313 -18.63 -18.02 -11.86
N ILE A 314 -17.34 -18.33 -11.97
CA ILE A 314 -16.32 -17.35 -12.37
C ILE A 314 -16.57 -16.78 -13.77
N GLY A 315 -17.12 -17.58 -14.70
CA GLY A 315 -17.43 -17.12 -16.05
C GLY A 315 -18.61 -16.16 -16.11
N VAL A 316 -19.60 -16.33 -15.22
CA VAL A 316 -20.73 -15.40 -15.11
C VAL A 316 -20.25 -14.09 -14.47
N LEU A 317 -19.49 -14.19 -13.38
CA LEU A 317 -18.91 -13.02 -12.71
C LEU A 317 -17.97 -12.24 -13.63
N GLU A 318 -17.18 -12.92 -14.45
CA GLU A 318 -16.30 -12.31 -15.45
C GLU A 318 -17.10 -11.53 -16.51
N GLN A 319 -18.22 -12.06 -17.00
CA GLN A 319 -19.08 -11.32 -17.93
C GLN A 319 -19.64 -10.04 -17.30
N ASP A 320 -20.05 -10.10 -16.04
CA ASP A 320 -20.56 -8.93 -15.32
C ASP A 320 -19.46 -7.91 -15.01
N TRP A 321 -18.26 -8.39 -14.66
CA TRP A 321 -17.09 -7.53 -14.49
C TRP A 321 -16.69 -6.84 -15.80
N LEU A 322 -16.70 -7.55 -16.93
CA LEU A 322 -16.40 -6.96 -18.24
C LEU A 322 -17.43 -5.90 -18.65
N LYS A 323 -18.72 -6.08 -18.34
CA LYS A 323 -19.74 -5.03 -18.54
C LYS A 323 -19.45 -3.79 -17.70
N TYR A 324 -19.07 -3.99 -16.44
CA TYR A 324 -18.66 -2.90 -15.54
C TYR A 324 -17.44 -2.15 -16.09
N VAL A 325 -16.40 -2.86 -16.53
CA VAL A 325 -15.20 -2.27 -17.15
C VAL A 325 -15.55 -1.51 -18.43
N ALA A 326 -16.44 -2.04 -19.27
CA ALA A 326 -16.89 -1.36 -20.49
C ALA A 326 -17.62 -0.04 -20.17
N CYS A 327 -18.49 -0.05 -19.15
CA CYS A 327 -19.16 1.17 -18.66
C CYS A 327 -18.13 2.21 -18.20
N LEU A 328 -17.19 1.82 -17.33
CA LEU A 328 -16.13 2.71 -16.86
C LEU A 328 -15.28 3.27 -18.00
N SER A 329 -14.96 2.45 -19.00
CA SER A 329 -14.15 2.83 -20.16
C SER A 329 -14.88 3.88 -21.00
N SER A 330 -16.17 3.68 -21.26
CA SER A 330 -17.00 4.62 -22.03
C SER A 330 -17.10 6.00 -21.36
N GLU A 331 -17.30 6.03 -20.05
CA GLU A 331 -17.34 7.27 -19.26
C GLU A 331 -15.98 8.00 -19.26
N THR A 332 -14.88 7.24 -19.25
CA THR A 332 -13.53 7.80 -19.30
C THR A 332 -13.27 8.47 -20.66
N SER A 333 -13.61 7.80 -21.76
CA SER A 333 -13.46 8.38 -23.11
C SER A 333 -14.31 9.63 -23.30
N ALA A 334 -15.54 9.64 -22.78
CA ALA A 334 -16.41 10.83 -22.82
C ALA A 334 -15.80 12.02 -22.04
N THR A 335 -15.24 11.74 -20.86
CA THR A 335 -14.56 12.75 -20.04
C THR A 335 -13.34 13.32 -20.75
N ASP A 336 -12.47 12.45 -21.30
CA ASP A 336 -11.27 12.87 -22.02
C ASP A 336 -11.61 13.70 -23.29
N GLY A 337 -12.65 13.31 -24.03
CA GLY A 337 -13.13 14.07 -25.20
C GLY A 337 -13.70 15.44 -24.83
N SER A 338 -14.43 15.54 -23.71
CA SER A 338 -14.94 16.82 -23.22
C SER A 338 -13.79 17.76 -22.80
N VAL A 339 -12.75 17.23 -22.15
CA VAL A 339 -11.56 18.02 -21.78
C VAL A 339 -10.80 18.48 -23.02
N ALA A 340 -10.58 17.61 -24.00
CA ALA A 340 -9.91 17.97 -25.26
C ALA A 340 -10.66 19.09 -26.00
N THR A 341 -11.99 18.99 -26.08
CA THR A 341 -12.85 20.01 -26.71
C THR A 341 -12.81 21.34 -25.95
N ALA A 342 -12.77 21.31 -24.61
CA ALA A 342 -12.71 22.52 -23.78
C ALA A 342 -11.34 23.24 -23.86
N VAL A 343 -10.26 22.49 -24.14
CA VAL A 343 -8.90 23.03 -24.27
C VAL A 343 -8.59 23.48 -25.71
N GLY A 344 -9.51 23.27 -26.66
CA GLY A 344 -9.38 23.76 -28.03
C GLY A 344 -8.32 23.02 -28.86
N LEU A 345 -8.16 21.72 -28.62
CA LEU A 345 -7.38 20.80 -29.45
C LEU A 345 -8.24 20.12 -30.52
#